data_AF-A0A0C9Z791-F1
#
_entry.id   AF-A0A0C9Z791-F1
#
_cell.length_a   1.000
_cell.length_b   1.000
_cell.length_c   1.000
_cell.angle_alpha   90.00
_cell.angle_beta   90.00
_cell.angle_gamma   90.00
#
_symmetry.space_group_name_H-M   'P 1'
#
loop_
_entity.id
_entity.type
_entity.pdbx_description
1 polymer ?
#
loop_
_entity_poly.entity_id
_entity_poly.type
_entity_poly.pdbx_seq_one_letter_code
_entity_poly.pdbx_strand_id
1 'polypeptide(L)'
;MSCDSMWPAEWNSLYERSVVDHMLLPKKIISTLDGLTPEGKKALDSALFDGALSDPADDVGKQQKKQRVREPSAEKRQKKYQRSILKGITKKAIFSVINKVTFPAFNFLAEVQGSHQHTGQQPLSYVWTDNIPRSAASYYATINTYSTIAKPSMASATSTTANGQYIIRDGQTAGMLCLAKYWHSIGQSKEDPHPVPARDIVKSGHKFNEFVNYIQKTQLLSHSINRALQVIDPSLHAKLTHLREVVHQKFPAVKVFDDYDPLLFEGREIIFNRQSGPHVDKQDPQLGWVALVALGDFKGDVRLEPSDIIFLRGRVVKHQIKGWDEGQRIIVAHFTHTRLWKEVGLVDQVSI
;
A
#
# COMPACT_ATOMS: atom_id res chain seq x y z
N MET A 1 28.33 21.91 22.73
CA MET A 1 28.45 20.64 22.01
C MET A 1 27.47 20.71 20.85
N SER A 2 27.94 20.92 19.61
CA SER A 2 27.08 20.96 18.42
C SER A 2 26.93 19.55 17.83
N CYS A 3 25.72 19.22 17.39
CA CYS A 3 25.34 17.91 16.84
C CYS A 3 25.59 17.82 15.33
N ASP A 4 26.68 18.37 14.81
CA ASP A 4 26.88 18.52 13.36
C ASP A 4 27.83 17.49 12.71
N SER A 5 28.10 16.33 13.32
CA SER A 5 29.10 15.39 12.78
C SER A 5 28.76 13.89 12.82
N MET A 6 27.51 13.50 12.55
CA MET A 6 27.12 12.07 12.57
C MET A 6 26.87 11.40 11.21
N TRP A 7 27.33 11.95 10.10
CA TRP A 7 27.22 11.27 8.79
C TRP A 7 28.50 11.40 7.96
N PRO A 8 29.09 10.30 7.44
CA PRO A 8 30.23 10.38 6.53
C PRO A 8 29.80 11.06 5.22
N ALA A 9 30.54 12.09 4.78
CA ALA A 9 30.25 12.89 3.59
C ALA A 9 30.07 12.07 2.29
N GLU A 10 30.62 10.85 2.25
CA GLU A 10 30.52 9.94 1.10
C GLU A 10 29.08 9.43 0.87
N TRP A 11 28.26 9.28 1.91
CA TRP A 11 26.90 8.74 1.82
C TRP A 11 25.88 9.75 1.28
N ASN A 12 26.05 11.05 1.57
CA ASN A 12 25.23 12.11 0.99
C ASN A 12 25.42 12.20 -0.53
N SER A 13 26.65 11.99 -1.02
CA SER A 13 26.94 12.12 -2.45
C SER A 13 26.32 11.01 -3.33
N LEU A 14 26.13 9.80 -2.79
CA LEU A 14 25.51 8.68 -3.50
C LEU A 14 23.98 8.80 -3.48
N TYR A 15 23.41 9.24 -2.37
CA TYR A 15 21.98 9.48 -2.23
C TYR A 15 21.52 10.65 -3.12
N GLU A 16 22.23 11.79 -3.10
CA GLU A 16 21.92 12.95 -3.93
C GLU A 16 22.03 12.66 -5.43
N ARG A 17 23.03 11.88 -5.87
CA ARG A 17 23.14 11.45 -7.28
C ARG A 17 21.98 10.55 -7.71
N SER A 18 21.55 9.61 -6.86
CA SER A 18 20.42 8.73 -7.20
C SER A 18 19.08 9.46 -7.29
N VAL A 19 18.88 10.49 -6.47
CA VAL A 19 17.66 11.31 -6.48
C VAL A 19 17.63 12.20 -7.73
N VAL A 20 18.76 12.82 -8.09
CA VAL A 20 18.86 13.66 -9.30
C VAL A 20 18.69 12.84 -10.58
N ASP A 21 19.26 11.63 -10.66
CA ASP A 21 19.15 10.77 -11.84
C ASP A 21 17.76 10.11 -12.00
N HIS A 22 16.96 10.00 -10.93
CA HIS A 22 15.65 9.34 -10.95
C HIS A 22 14.44 10.28 -11.02
N MET A 23 14.60 11.59 -10.84
CA MET A 23 13.50 12.57 -10.91
C MET A 23 13.40 13.34 -12.23
N LEU A 24 14.28 13.08 -13.20
CA LEU A 24 14.14 13.69 -14.52
C LEU A 24 13.05 12.98 -15.31
N LEU A 25 12.02 13.74 -15.73
CA LEU A 25 11.11 13.29 -16.79
C LEU A 25 11.97 12.80 -17.97
N PRO A 26 11.63 11.67 -18.61
CA PRO A 26 12.37 11.19 -19.77
C PRO A 26 12.62 12.35 -20.75
N LYS A 27 13.85 12.51 -21.23
CA LYS A 27 14.24 13.66 -22.09
C LYS A 27 13.28 13.87 -23.28
N LYS A 28 12.67 12.80 -23.78
CA LYS A 28 11.65 12.80 -24.83
C LYS A 28 10.33 13.46 -24.41
N ILE A 29 9.92 13.34 -23.15
CA ILE A 29 8.73 14.00 -22.60
C ILE A 29 9.03 15.48 -22.38
N ILE A 30 10.20 15.82 -21.82
CA ILE A 30 10.64 17.21 -21.66
C ILE A 30 10.70 17.92 -23.02
N SER A 31 11.34 17.30 -24.03
CA SER A 31 11.42 17.87 -25.37
C SER A 31 10.05 18.02 -26.05
N THR A 32 9.10 17.14 -25.73
CA THR A 32 7.72 17.24 -26.25
C THR A 32 6.96 18.38 -25.59
N LEU A 33 7.14 18.59 -24.28
CA LEU A 33 6.51 19.69 -23.53
C LEU A 33 7.11 21.06 -23.89
N ASP A 34 8.43 21.11 -24.11
CA ASP A 34 9.15 22.31 -24.54
C ASP A 34 8.76 22.74 -25.96
N GLY A 35 8.39 21.78 -26.80
CA GLY A 35 7.92 22.01 -28.18
C GLY A 35 6.46 22.43 -28.30
N LEU A 36 5.68 22.50 -27.20
CA LEU A 36 4.30 22.95 -27.24
C LEU A 36 4.23 24.47 -27.49
N THR A 37 3.36 24.86 -28.42
CA THR A 37 3.00 26.28 -28.60
C THR A 37 2.29 26.81 -27.35
N PRO A 38 2.22 28.14 -27.14
CA PRO A 38 1.45 28.73 -26.03
C PRO A 38 0.00 28.20 -25.95
N GLU A 39 -0.64 27.96 -27.09
CA GLU A 39 -1.99 27.37 -27.18
C GLU A 39 -1.99 25.89 -26.80
N GLY A 40 -0.96 25.13 -27.18
CA GLY A 40 -0.76 23.74 -26.77
C GLY A 40 -0.54 23.58 -25.27
N LYS A 41 0.19 24.51 -24.65
CA LYS A 41 0.37 24.57 -23.19
C LYS A 41 -0.95 24.90 -22.49
N LYS A 42 -1.71 25.89 -23.00
CA LYS A 42 -3.03 26.26 -22.48
C LYS A 42 -4.07 25.13 -22.61
N ALA A 43 -4.04 24.37 -23.71
CA ALA A 43 -4.92 23.22 -23.90
C ALA A 43 -4.56 22.04 -22.98
N LEU A 44 -3.26 21.81 -22.75
CA LEU A 44 -2.78 20.81 -21.79
C LEU A 44 -3.21 21.17 -20.36
N ASP A 45 -3.07 22.44 -19.97
CA ASP A 45 -3.52 22.93 -18.66
C ASP A 45 -5.04 22.84 -18.49
N SER A 46 -5.82 23.22 -19.52
CA SER A 46 -7.29 23.13 -19.49
C SER A 46 -7.78 21.67 -19.43
N ALA A 47 -7.12 20.75 -20.12
CA ALA A 47 -7.44 19.31 -20.06
C ALA A 47 -7.08 18.65 -18.71
N LEU A 48 -6.11 19.22 -17.99
CA LEU A 48 -5.68 18.73 -16.69
C LEU A 48 -6.50 19.33 -15.54
N PHE A 49 -7.06 20.54 -15.69
CA PHE A 49 -7.57 21.30 -14.55
C PHE A 49 -8.98 21.90 -14.65
N ASP A 50 -9.62 21.95 -15.83
CA ASP A 50 -10.95 22.58 -15.97
C ASP A 50 -12.06 21.60 -16.39
N GLY A 51 -12.78 21.08 -15.39
CA GLY A 51 -14.08 20.42 -15.59
C GLY A 51 -15.22 21.42 -15.46
N ALA A 52 -15.75 21.93 -16.57
CA ALA A 52 -16.97 22.74 -16.60
C ALA A 52 -18.01 22.14 -17.57
N LEU A 53 -19.24 21.93 -17.09
CA LEU A 53 -20.44 21.89 -17.91
C LEU A 53 -21.60 22.57 -17.16
N SER A 54 -22.16 23.60 -17.79
CA SER A 54 -23.36 24.34 -17.39
C SER A 54 -24.53 24.11 -18.39
N ASP A 55 -25.75 24.05 -17.83
CA ASP A 55 -27.09 24.48 -18.31
C ASP A 55 -27.73 23.84 -19.58
N PRO A 56 -29.09 23.80 -19.77
CA PRO A 56 -30.10 24.82 -19.37
C PRO A 56 -31.52 24.31 -18.95
N ALA A 57 -32.45 25.27 -18.84
CA ALA A 57 -33.82 25.20 -18.31
C ALA A 57 -34.94 24.81 -19.31
N ASP A 58 -36.16 24.72 -18.73
CA ASP A 58 -37.53 24.91 -19.28
C ASP A 58 -38.45 23.72 -19.71
N ASP A 59 -39.43 23.47 -18.83
CA ASP A 59 -40.90 23.64 -18.97
C ASP A 59 -41.90 22.52 -19.42
N VAL A 60 -43.06 22.58 -18.73
CA VAL A 60 -44.45 22.05 -18.89
C VAL A 60 -44.77 20.58 -19.26
N GLY A 61 -45.59 19.93 -18.40
CA GLY A 61 -46.93 19.47 -18.85
C GLY A 61 -47.38 18.00 -18.77
N LYS A 62 -48.33 17.78 -17.84
CA LYS A 62 -49.49 16.85 -17.88
C LYS A 62 -49.33 15.34 -17.54
N GLN A 63 -50.37 14.91 -16.80
CA GLN A 63 -50.55 13.69 -16.03
C GLN A 63 -51.05 12.51 -16.86
N GLN A 64 -50.62 11.29 -16.49
CA GLN A 64 -51.48 10.10 -16.48
C GLN A 64 -51.11 9.20 -15.28
N LYS A 65 -52.07 8.92 -14.39
CA LYS A 65 -51.93 7.96 -13.29
C LYS A 65 -51.92 6.52 -13.86
N LYS A 66 -50.73 6.04 -14.22
CA LYS A 66 -50.40 4.62 -14.14
C LYS A 66 -49.58 4.41 -12.88
N GLN A 67 -49.76 3.27 -12.21
CA GLN A 67 -49.01 2.92 -11.00
C GLN A 67 -47.52 2.92 -11.35
N ARG A 68 -46.87 4.08 -11.16
CA ARG A 68 -45.47 4.29 -11.52
C ARG A 68 -44.67 3.40 -10.61
N VAL A 69 -44.15 2.30 -11.16
CA VAL A 69 -42.89 1.74 -10.69
C VAL A 69 -41.92 2.93 -10.74
N ARG A 70 -41.70 3.59 -9.60
CA ARG A 70 -40.82 4.76 -9.53
C ARG A 70 -39.50 4.30 -10.11
N GLU A 71 -39.17 4.83 -11.28
CA GLU A 71 -37.88 4.60 -11.86
C GLU A 71 -36.85 4.94 -10.77
N PRO A 72 -35.94 4.01 -10.45
CA PRO A 72 -34.93 4.30 -9.45
C PRO A 72 -34.23 5.59 -9.87
N SER A 73 -34.06 6.52 -8.93
CA SER A 73 -33.32 7.75 -9.16
C SER A 73 -31.98 7.45 -9.82
N ALA A 74 -31.41 8.41 -10.55
CA ALA A 74 -30.08 8.27 -11.17
C ALA A 74 -29.05 7.71 -10.17
N GLU A 75 -29.08 8.21 -8.93
CA GLU A 75 -28.27 7.73 -7.82
C GLU A 75 -28.53 6.25 -7.45
N LYS A 76 -29.80 5.81 -7.42
CA LYS A 76 -30.15 4.39 -7.18
C LYS A 76 -29.74 3.50 -8.35
N ARG A 77 -29.81 3.99 -9.60
CA ARG A 77 -29.34 3.28 -10.79
C ARG A 77 -27.82 3.12 -10.76
N GLN A 78 -27.09 4.19 -10.45
CA GLN A 78 -25.64 4.16 -10.28
C GLN A 78 -25.22 3.21 -9.16
N LYS A 79 -25.85 3.30 -7.98
CA LYS A 79 -25.60 2.35 -6.86
C LYS A 79 -25.91 0.90 -7.24
N LYS A 80 -26.98 0.65 -8.01
CA LYS A 80 -27.32 -0.70 -8.49
C LYS A 80 -26.29 -1.20 -9.51
N TYR A 81 -25.82 -0.34 -10.40
CA TYR A 81 -24.79 -0.63 -11.39
C TYR A 81 -23.44 -0.92 -10.74
N GLN A 82 -22.96 -0.07 -9.83
CA GLN A 82 -21.76 -0.29 -9.01
C GLN A 82 -21.85 -1.62 -8.25
N ARG A 83 -22.98 -1.91 -7.58
CA ARG A 83 -23.20 -3.20 -6.89
C ARG A 83 -23.16 -4.38 -7.86
N SER A 84 -23.66 -4.23 -9.08
CA SER A 84 -23.62 -5.27 -10.11
C SER A 84 -22.20 -5.52 -10.60
N ILE A 85 -21.41 -4.46 -10.85
CA ILE A 85 -19.99 -4.54 -11.19
C ILE A 85 -19.23 -5.22 -10.06
N LEU A 86 -19.38 -4.77 -8.80
CA LEU A 86 -18.74 -5.36 -7.63
C LEU A 86 -19.10 -6.85 -7.49
N LYS A 87 -20.39 -7.23 -7.61
CA LYS A 87 -20.80 -8.64 -7.61
C LYS A 87 -20.17 -9.43 -8.77
N GLY A 88 -20.07 -8.83 -9.95
CA GLY A 88 -19.41 -9.43 -11.11
C GLY A 88 -17.92 -9.66 -10.88
N ILE A 89 -17.21 -8.66 -10.35
CA ILE A 89 -15.80 -8.75 -9.97
C ILE A 89 -15.61 -9.79 -8.88
N THR A 90 -16.39 -9.75 -7.78
CA THR A 90 -16.28 -10.72 -6.69
C THR A 90 -16.59 -12.15 -7.14
N LYS A 91 -17.57 -12.35 -8.02
CA LYS A 91 -17.92 -13.68 -8.55
C LYS A 91 -16.86 -14.22 -9.53
N LYS A 92 -16.23 -13.34 -10.34
CA LYS A 92 -15.13 -13.71 -11.24
C LYS A 92 -13.78 -13.86 -10.52
N ALA A 93 -13.57 -13.13 -9.41
CA ALA A 93 -12.39 -13.22 -8.55
C ALA A 93 -12.32 -14.52 -7.75
N ILE A 94 -13.36 -15.38 -7.79
CA ILE A 94 -13.34 -16.72 -7.19
C ILE A 94 -12.29 -17.61 -7.88
N PHE A 95 -11.84 -17.27 -9.10
CA PHE A 95 -10.77 -17.97 -9.81
C PHE A 95 -9.72 -17.02 -10.40
N SER A 96 -9.43 -15.90 -9.74
CA SER A 96 -8.25 -15.12 -10.14
C SER A 96 -6.99 -15.94 -9.81
N VAL A 97 -6.36 -16.46 -10.87
CA VAL A 97 -4.94 -16.81 -10.88
C VAL A 97 -4.23 -15.58 -10.32
N ILE A 98 -3.71 -15.70 -9.10
CA ILE A 98 -2.81 -14.68 -8.57
C ILE A 98 -1.71 -14.60 -9.61
N ASN A 99 -1.45 -13.40 -10.15
CA ASN A 99 -0.22 -13.15 -10.88
C ASN A 99 0.91 -13.37 -9.88
N LYS A 100 1.31 -14.64 -9.74
CA LYS A 100 2.42 -15.06 -8.93
C LYS A 100 3.62 -14.63 -9.74
N VAL A 101 4.18 -13.48 -9.38
CA VAL A 101 5.54 -13.16 -9.80
C VAL A 101 6.42 -14.15 -9.04
N THR A 102 6.69 -15.27 -9.69
CA THR A 102 7.63 -16.29 -9.21
C THR A 102 8.93 -16.03 -9.92
N PHE A 103 10.05 -16.21 -9.24
CA PHE A 103 11.39 -15.90 -9.75
C PHE A 103 12.15 -17.19 -10.12
N PRO A 104 11.87 -17.88 -11.25
CA PRO A 104 12.63 -19.08 -11.60
C PRO A 104 13.91 -18.73 -12.38
N ALA A 105 15.05 -19.06 -11.75
CA ALA A 105 16.37 -19.35 -12.32
C ALA A 105 16.81 -18.58 -13.59
N PHE A 106 17.69 -17.60 -13.40
CA PHE A 106 18.44 -16.94 -14.47
C PHE A 106 19.91 -17.42 -14.48
N ASN A 107 20.40 -17.86 -15.65
CA ASN A 107 21.79 -18.25 -15.89
C ASN A 107 22.50 -17.18 -16.73
N PHE A 108 23.40 -16.45 -16.08
CA PHE A 108 24.15 -15.32 -16.62
C PHE A 108 24.92 -15.62 -17.93
N LEU A 109 25.34 -16.87 -18.17
CA LEU A 109 26.12 -17.21 -19.36
C LEU A 109 25.28 -17.40 -20.63
N ALA A 110 24.00 -17.75 -20.49
CA ALA A 110 23.11 -17.96 -21.63
C ALA A 110 22.67 -16.64 -22.28
N GLU A 111 22.48 -15.59 -21.46
CA GLU A 111 21.99 -14.28 -21.92
C GLU A 111 23.08 -13.50 -22.70
N VAL A 112 24.35 -13.66 -22.31
CA VAL A 112 25.49 -13.01 -22.96
C VAL A 112 25.67 -13.50 -24.41
N GLN A 113 25.13 -14.68 -24.76
CA GLN A 113 25.24 -15.28 -26.09
C GLN A 113 24.07 -14.94 -27.03
N GLY A 114 23.16 -14.04 -26.64
CA GLY A 114 22.29 -13.31 -27.57
C GLY A 114 21.31 -14.15 -28.40
N SER A 115 20.83 -15.29 -27.89
CA SER A 115 20.00 -16.21 -28.67
C SER A 115 18.73 -16.63 -27.93
N HIS A 116 17.77 -15.72 -27.70
CA HIS A 116 16.37 -16.10 -27.51
C HIS A 116 15.39 -14.98 -27.93
N GLN A 117 14.40 -15.33 -28.75
CA GLN A 117 13.20 -14.53 -29.01
C GLN A 117 11.99 -15.31 -28.50
N HIS A 118 11.13 -14.67 -27.70
CA HIS A 118 9.75 -15.13 -27.54
C HIS A 118 8.75 -13.97 -27.43
N THR A 119 7.81 -13.97 -28.37
CA THR A 119 6.59 -13.18 -28.44
C THR A 119 5.51 -13.74 -27.51
N GLY A 120 4.81 -12.86 -26.78
CA GLY A 120 3.50 -13.15 -26.19
C GLY A 120 3.43 -13.02 -24.67
N GLN A 121 3.22 -11.79 -24.19
CA GLN A 121 2.95 -11.37 -22.80
C GLN A 121 3.84 -12.00 -21.71
N GLN A 122 5.00 -11.37 -21.52
CA GLN A 122 5.88 -11.60 -20.38
C GLN A 122 5.24 -11.04 -19.08
N PRO A 123 5.32 -11.76 -17.94
CA PRO A 123 5.24 -11.13 -16.63
C PRO A 123 6.18 -9.92 -16.61
N LEU A 124 5.73 -8.77 -16.11
CA LEU A 124 6.62 -7.60 -15.94
C LEU A 124 7.69 -7.95 -14.90
N SER A 125 8.85 -8.42 -15.36
CA SER A 125 10.01 -8.72 -14.54
C SER A 125 10.86 -7.46 -14.40
N TYR A 126 10.81 -6.83 -13.23
CA TYR A 126 11.77 -5.79 -12.85
C TYR A 126 12.75 -6.37 -11.85
N VAL A 127 14.00 -6.53 -12.26
CA VAL A 127 15.11 -6.91 -11.39
C VAL A 127 15.74 -5.64 -10.87
N TRP A 128 15.83 -5.53 -9.55
CA TRP A 128 16.49 -4.44 -8.89
C TRP A 128 17.93 -4.83 -8.59
N THR A 129 18.85 -3.88 -8.72
CA THR A 129 20.29 -4.11 -8.53
C THR A 129 20.70 -4.25 -7.07
N ASP A 130 19.79 -3.98 -6.13
CA ASP A 130 19.99 -4.17 -4.70
C ASP A 130 19.76 -5.64 -4.32
N ASN A 131 20.61 -6.13 -3.42
CA ASN A 131 20.67 -7.53 -3.03
C ASN A 131 19.51 -7.86 -2.07
N ILE A 132 18.29 -7.89 -2.59
CA ILE A 132 17.03 -8.09 -1.84
C ILE A 132 17.11 -9.29 -0.87
N PRO A 133 17.71 -10.46 -1.21
CA PRO A 133 17.85 -11.57 -0.26
C PRO A 133 18.66 -11.22 1.00
N ARG A 134 19.74 -10.44 0.87
CA ARG A 134 20.50 -9.94 2.04
C ARG A 134 19.66 -8.94 2.84
N SER A 135 18.83 -8.14 2.16
CA SER A 135 17.93 -7.20 2.81
C SER A 135 16.81 -7.91 3.60
N ALA A 136 16.26 -9.02 3.08
CA ALA A 136 15.21 -9.78 3.75
C ALA A 136 15.67 -10.41 5.07
N ALA A 137 16.87 -10.99 5.10
CA ALA A 137 17.48 -11.50 6.34
C ALA A 137 17.74 -10.36 7.36
N SER A 138 18.21 -9.20 6.88
CA SER A 138 18.40 -8.01 7.71
C SER A 138 17.09 -7.47 8.28
N TYR A 139 16.02 -7.41 7.46
CA TYR A 139 14.69 -7.01 7.90
C TYR A 139 14.10 -8.00 8.90
N TYR A 140 14.27 -9.30 8.67
CA TYR A 140 13.87 -10.34 9.61
C TYR A 140 14.54 -10.14 10.98
N ALA A 141 15.86 -9.97 11.02
CA ALA A 141 16.60 -9.72 12.26
C ALA A 141 16.14 -8.43 12.96
N THR A 142 15.93 -7.36 12.18
CA THR A 142 15.44 -6.06 12.67
C THR A 142 14.04 -6.18 13.29
N ILE A 143 13.12 -6.86 12.61
CA ILE A 143 11.75 -7.08 13.09
C ILE A 143 11.73 -7.96 14.35
N ASN A 144 12.52 -9.03 14.37
CA ASN A 144 12.61 -9.89 15.55
C ASN A 144 13.14 -9.11 16.75
N THR A 145 14.21 -8.32 16.57
CA THR A 145 14.76 -7.46 17.63
C THR A 145 13.70 -6.50 18.14
N TYR A 146 13.03 -5.78 17.23
CA TYR A 146 11.95 -4.85 17.60
C TYR A 146 10.81 -5.56 18.35
N SER A 147 10.43 -6.78 17.95
CA SER A 147 9.35 -7.54 18.58
C SER A 147 9.63 -7.95 20.04
N THR A 148 10.91 -8.04 20.44
CA THR A 148 11.27 -8.29 21.84
C THR A 148 10.94 -7.10 22.74
N ILE A 149 10.96 -5.88 22.18
CA ILE A 149 10.71 -4.62 22.88
C ILE A 149 9.23 -4.25 22.76
N ALA A 150 8.74 -4.20 21.53
CA ALA A 150 7.34 -4.04 21.19
C ALA A 150 6.70 -5.42 21.10
N LYS A 151 6.30 -5.98 22.25
CA LYS A 151 5.61 -7.28 22.30
C LYS A 151 4.35 -7.28 21.45
N PRO A 152 4.24 -8.18 20.43
CA PRO A 152 3.05 -8.28 19.60
C PRO A 152 1.80 -8.62 20.40
N SER A 153 0.66 -8.07 20.00
CA SER A 153 -0.62 -8.37 20.61
C SER A 153 -1.28 -9.56 19.94
N MET A 154 -1.84 -10.47 20.74
CA MET A 154 -2.72 -11.53 20.24
C MET A 154 -4.13 -11.02 19.94
N ALA A 155 -4.47 -9.80 20.36
CA ALA A 155 -5.70 -9.16 19.93
C ALA A 155 -5.55 -8.70 18.47
N SER A 156 -6.49 -9.06 17.60
CA SER A 156 -6.53 -8.46 16.28
C SER A 156 -7.05 -7.03 16.38
N ALA A 157 -6.48 -6.12 15.59
CA ALA A 157 -6.99 -4.77 15.39
C ALA A 157 -8.42 -4.73 14.81
N THR A 158 -8.94 -5.87 14.33
CA THR A 158 -10.27 -5.98 13.69
C THR A 158 -11.31 -6.76 14.50
N SER A 159 -10.93 -7.51 15.53
CA SER A 159 -11.88 -8.25 16.38
C SER A 159 -11.26 -8.83 17.66
N THR A 160 -12.07 -8.92 18.72
CA THR A 160 -11.76 -9.64 19.98
C THR A 160 -11.67 -11.17 19.82
N THR A 161 -12.02 -11.72 18.65
CA THR A 161 -12.11 -13.17 18.35
C THR A 161 -10.89 -13.73 17.62
N ALA A 162 -9.74 -13.08 17.68
CA ALA A 162 -8.49 -13.64 17.11
C ALA A 162 -7.94 -14.84 17.91
N ASN A 163 -8.59 -15.22 19.02
CA ASN A 163 -8.23 -16.42 19.78
C ASN A 163 -8.28 -17.66 18.87
N GLY A 164 -7.15 -18.34 18.74
CA GLY A 164 -6.98 -19.53 17.88
C GLY A 164 -6.52 -19.24 16.45
N GLN A 165 -6.29 -17.97 16.06
CA GLN A 165 -5.75 -17.62 14.74
C GLN A 165 -4.22 -17.57 14.69
N TYR A 166 -3.54 -17.68 15.83
CA TYR A 166 -2.09 -17.59 15.91
C TYR A 166 -1.49 -18.96 16.23
N ILE A 167 -0.49 -19.36 15.45
CA ILE A 167 0.29 -20.57 15.71
C ILE A 167 1.34 -20.23 16.76
N ILE A 168 1.22 -20.84 17.93
CA ILE A 168 2.18 -20.70 19.01
C ILE A 168 3.11 -21.91 18.94
N ARG A 169 4.41 -21.65 18.80
CA ARG A 169 5.47 -22.67 18.84
C ARG A 169 6.56 -22.21 19.79
N ASP A 170 7.27 -23.16 20.38
CA ASP A 170 8.37 -22.85 21.29
C ASP A 170 9.47 -22.06 20.57
N GLY A 171 9.94 -20.99 21.22
CA GLY A 171 10.95 -20.09 20.66
C GLY A 171 10.48 -19.17 19.53
N GLN A 172 9.19 -19.19 19.19
CA GLN A 172 8.62 -18.34 18.13
C GLN A 172 7.73 -17.22 18.68
N THR A 173 7.69 -16.11 17.96
CA THR A 173 6.82 -14.97 18.24
C THR A 173 5.47 -15.18 17.57
N ALA A 174 4.39 -14.83 18.28
CA ALA A 174 3.04 -14.83 17.77
C ALA A 174 2.34 -13.52 18.14
N GLY A 175 1.48 -13.03 17.25
CA GLY A 175 0.70 -11.80 17.46
C GLY A 175 0.89 -10.78 16.33
N MET A 176 0.51 -9.55 16.60
CA MET A 176 0.56 -8.45 15.64
C MET A 176 1.06 -7.15 16.27
N LEU A 177 1.78 -6.35 15.49
CA LEU A 177 2.14 -4.97 15.80
C LEU A 177 1.51 -4.04 14.77
N CYS A 178 0.75 -3.05 15.24
CA CYS A 178 0.16 -2.05 14.39
C CYS A 178 0.99 -0.77 14.42
N LEU A 179 1.65 -0.46 13.30
CA LEU A 179 2.57 0.66 13.13
C LEU A 179 1.99 1.66 12.12
N ALA A 180 0.75 2.09 12.36
CA ALA A 180 0.10 3.11 11.56
C ALA A 180 0.42 4.51 12.09
N LYS A 181 0.95 5.38 11.23
CA LYS A 181 1.30 6.77 11.56
C LYS A 181 0.04 7.61 11.81
N TYR A 182 -1.03 7.22 11.12
CA TYR A 182 -2.38 7.70 11.29
C TYR A 182 -3.26 6.50 11.62
N TRP A 183 -3.92 6.50 12.78
CA TRP A 183 -4.79 5.42 13.20
C TRP A 183 -6.15 5.99 13.62
N HIS A 184 -7.19 5.47 12.99
CA HIS A 184 -8.58 5.83 13.28
C HIS A 184 -9.44 4.56 13.39
N SER A 185 -8.95 3.57 14.14
CA SER A 185 -9.53 2.23 14.22
C SER A 185 -9.80 1.81 15.68
N ILE A 186 -10.16 0.54 15.90
CA ILE A 186 -10.63 -0.04 17.16
C ILE A 186 -9.72 0.38 18.32
N GLY A 187 -10.34 0.89 19.38
CA GLY A 187 -9.66 1.35 20.60
C GLY A 187 -9.50 2.87 20.68
N GLN A 188 -9.78 3.63 19.62
CA GLN A 188 -9.95 5.08 19.75
C GLN A 188 -11.25 5.45 20.48
N SER A 189 -11.18 6.55 21.23
CA SER A 189 -12.35 7.13 21.87
C SER A 189 -13.37 7.55 20.81
N LYS A 190 -14.66 7.35 21.10
CA LYS A 190 -15.72 7.91 20.27
C LYS A 190 -15.86 9.42 20.46
N GLU A 191 -15.35 9.94 21.58
CA GLU A 191 -15.47 11.34 22.00
C GLU A 191 -14.35 12.19 21.42
N ASP A 192 -13.18 11.58 21.18
CA ASP A 192 -12.06 12.20 20.48
C ASP A 192 -11.81 11.42 19.17
N PRO A 193 -12.47 11.81 18.06
CA PRO A 193 -12.29 11.18 16.77
C PRO A 193 -11.02 11.66 16.07
N HIS A 194 -10.14 12.43 16.74
CA HIS A 194 -8.92 12.87 16.11
C HIS A 194 -8.01 11.66 15.89
N PRO A 195 -7.53 11.45 14.66
CA PRO A 195 -6.63 10.36 14.36
C PRO A 195 -5.31 10.54 15.11
N VAL A 196 -4.82 9.45 15.68
CA VAL A 196 -3.57 9.44 16.43
C VAL A 196 -2.64 8.38 15.87
N PRO A 197 -1.33 8.45 16.10
CA PRO A 197 -0.45 7.34 15.79
C PRO A 197 -0.89 6.08 16.55
N ALA A 198 -0.72 4.92 15.93
CA ALA A 198 -1.12 3.66 16.53
C ALA A 198 -0.49 3.49 17.92
N ARG A 199 -1.26 2.92 18.86
CA ARG A 199 -0.83 2.75 20.26
C ARG A 199 0.52 2.04 20.38
N ASP A 200 0.84 1.10 19.48
CA ASP A 200 2.10 0.35 19.55
C ASP A 200 3.33 1.23 19.26
N ILE A 201 3.14 2.39 18.62
CA ILE A 201 4.17 3.42 18.41
C ILE A 201 4.39 4.24 19.69
N VAL A 202 3.32 4.73 20.31
CA VAL A 202 3.39 5.78 21.36
C VAL A 202 3.19 5.28 22.79
N LYS A 203 3.18 3.97 23.02
CA LYS A 203 2.90 3.40 24.37
C LYS A 203 3.91 3.81 25.45
N SER A 204 5.15 4.09 25.10
CA SER A 204 6.16 4.66 26.01
C SER A 204 7.27 5.36 25.21
N GLY A 205 8.01 6.27 25.84
CA GLY A 205 9.15 6.94 25.17
C GLY A 205 10.21 5.98 24.64
N HIS A 206 10.49 4.89 25.37
CA HIS A 206 11.39 3.84 24.89
C HIS A 206 10.86 3.14 23.63
N LYS A 207 9.58 2.76 23.60
CA LYS A 207 8.97 2.13 22.41
C LYS A 207 8.92 3.06 21.21
N PHE A 208 8.68 4.35 21.45
CA PHE A 208 8.73 5.38 20.42
C PHE A 208 10.13 5.47 19.80
N ASN A 209 11.19 5.54 20.62
CA ASN A 209 12.57 5.58 20.12
C ASN A 209 12.92 4.34 19.28
N GLU A 210 12.50 3.15 19.73
CA GLU A 210 12.73 1.91 18.99
C GLU A 210 11.91 1.83 17.70
N PHE A 211 10.72 2.41 17.68
CA PHE A 211 9.94 2.54 16.46
C PHE A 211 10.65 3.46 15.45
N VAL A 212 11.17 4.62 15.88
CA VAL A 212 11.94 5.52 15.00
C VAL A 212 13.18 4.81 14.45
N ASN A 213 13.92 4.09 15.29
CA ASN A 213 15.06 3.26 14.86
C ASN A 213 14.64 2.18 13.85
N TYR A 214 13.50 1.52 14.08
CA TYR A 214 12.95 0.52 13.18
C TYR A 214 12.61 1.10 11.80
N ILE A 215 11.90 2.23 11.73
CA ILE A 215 11.53 2.83 10.43
C ILE A 215 12.76 3.35 9.68
N GLN A 216 13.75 3.92 10.38
CA GLN A 216 15.03 4.32 9.78
C GLN A 216 15.76 3.14 9.14
N LYS A 217 15.85 2.00 9.84
CA LYS A 217 16.48 0.77 9.31
C LYS A 217 15.70 0.12 8.17
N THR A 218 14.41 0.45 8.02
CA THR A 218 13.54 -0.14 6.99
C THR A 218 13.17 0.84 5.86
N GLN A 219 13.77 2.03 5.80
CA GLN A 219 13.51 3.02 4.75
C GLN A 219 13.72 2.47 3.33
N LEU A 220 14.74 1.64 3.12
CA LEU A 220 14.99 1.04 1.81
C LEU A 220 13.83 0.14 1.36
N LEU A 221 13.20 -0.59 2.30
CA LEU A 221 12.00 -1.38 2.01
C LEU A 221 10.83 -0.46 1.62
N SER A 222 10.66 0.65 2.34
CA SER A 222 9.65 1.66 2.03
C SER A 222 9.81 2.23 0.61
N HIS A 223 11.04 2.61 0.23
CA HIS A 223 11.34 3.09 -1.12
C HIS A 223 11.05 2.02 -2.17
N SER A 224 11.47 0.79 -1.92
CA SER A 224 11.24 -0.35 -2.83
C SER A 224 9.74 -0.58 -3.07
N ILE A 225 8.93 -0.52 -2.00
CA ILE A 225 7.48 -0.67 -2.08
C ILE A 225 6.83 0.48 -2.85
N ASN A 226 7.21 1.73 -2.56
CA ASN A 226 6.69 2.88 -3.28
C ASN A 226 7.01 2.79 -4.78
N ARG A 227 8.24 2.42 -5.11
CA ARG A 227 8.67 2.36 -6.51
C ARG A 227 8.09 1.13 -7.23
N ALA A 228 7.90 0.00 -6.56
CA ALA A 228 7.10 -1.10 -7.10
C ALA A 228 5.65 -0.65 -7.39
N LEU A 229 5.03 0.08 -6.45
CA LEU A 229 3.69 0.65 -6.65
C LEU A 229 3.66 1.61 -7.86
N GLN A 230 4.66 2.47 -7.99
CA GLN A 230 4.77 3.41 -9.12
C GLN A 230 4.80 2.69 -10.47
N VAL A 231 5.44 1.52 -10.55
CA VAL A 231 5.51 0.72 -11.78
C VAL A 231 4.18 0.04 -12.08
N ILE A 232 3.55 -0.59 -11.07
CA ILE A 232 2.32 -1.40 -11.30
C ILE A 232 1.04 -0.56 -11.38
N ASP A 233 0.99 0.58 -10.68
CA ASP A 233 -0.16 1.46 -10.60
C ASP A 233 0.30 2.92 -10.35
N PRO A 234 0.87 3.58 -11.38
CA PRO A 234 1.34 4.96 -11.26
C PRO A 234 0.23 5.94 -10.86
N SER A 235 -1.03 5.63 -11.19
CA SER A 235 -2.18 6.44 -10.79
C SER A 235 -2.40 6.38 -9.28
N LEU A 236 -2.42 5.19 -8.68
CA LEU A 236 -2.56 5.09 -7.22
C LEU A 236 -1.34 5.68 -6.50
N HIS A 237 -0.14 5.49 -7.04
CA HIS A 237 1.07 6.12 -6.49
C HIS A 237 0.91 7.64 -6.40
N ALA A 238 0.53 8.31 -7.50
CA ALA A 238 0.31 9.76 -7.52
C ALA A 238 -0.78 10.19 -6.53
N LYS A 239 -1.88 9.43 -6.42
CA LYS A 239 -2.95 9.71 -5.44
C LYS A 239 -2.47 9.58 -4.00
N LEU A 240 -1.62 8.59 -3.69
CA LEU A 240 -1.03 8.45 -2.35
C LEU A 240 -0.01 9.56 -2.04
N THR A 241 0.74 10.03 -3.03
CA THR A 241 1.61 11.22 -2.88
C THR A 241 0.78 12.44 -2.52
N HIS A 242 -0.30 12.71 -3.28
CA HIS A 242 -1.22 13.80 -2.97
C HIS A 242 -1.91 13.61 -1.60
N LEU A 243 -2.30 12.38 -1.26
CA LEU A 243 -2.86 12.09 0.07
C LEU A 243 -1.88 12.48 1.17
N ARG A 244 -0.60 12.10 1.05
CA ARG A 244 0.44 12.45 2.02
C ARG A 244 0.57 13.96 2.20
N GLU A 245 0.59 14.73 1.12
CA GLU A 245 0.69 16.20 1.17
C GLU A 245 -0.46 16.82 1.96
N VAL A 246 -1.71 16.40 1.68
CA VAL A 246 -2.90 16.88 2.39
C VAL A 246 -2.90 16.43 3.85
N VAL A 247 -2.47 15.20 4.13
CA VAL A 247 -2.34 14.66 5.49
C VAL A 247 -1.29 15.42 6.30
N HIS A 248 -0.17 15.80 5.69
CA HIS A 248 0.89 16.60 6.36
C HIS A 248 0.38 17.97 6.80
N GLN A 249 -0.49 18.59 6.00
CA GLN A 249 -1.08 19.88 6.35
C GLN A 249 -2.06 19.76 7.53
N LYS A 250 -2.76 18.63 7.65
CA LYS A 250 -3.81 18.43 8.65
C LYS A 250 -3.31 17.77 9.94
N PHE A 251 -2.28 16.92 9.87
CA PHE A 251 -1.84 16.07 10.98
C PHE A 251 -0.30 16.15 11.17
N PRO A 252 0.18 17.11 11.97
CA PRO A 252 1.63 17.34 12.16
C PRO A 252 2.40 16.11 12.67
N ALA A 253 1.77 15.28 13.51
CA ALA A 253 2.40 14.05 14.00
C ALA A 253 2.76 13.08 12.86
N VAL A 254 1.92 12.98 11.81
CA VAL A 254 2.19 12.12 10.65
C VAL A 254 3.39 12.65 9.87
N LYS A 255 3.48 13.97 9.71
CA LYS A 255 4.62 14.61 9.04
C LYS A 255 5.96 14.23 9.70
N VAL A 256 6.02 14.29 11.03
CA VAL A 256 7.24 13.91 11.79
C VAL A 256 7.66 12.48 11.50
N PHE A 257 6.72 11.53 11.40
CA PHE A 257 7.07 10.14 11.06
C PHE A 257 7.50 9.98 9.60
N ASP A 258 6.86 10.69 8.68
CA ASP A 258 7.16 10.63 7.25
C ASP A 258 8.55 11.22 6.91
N ASP A 259 9.06 12.15 7.72
CA ASP A 259 10.44 12.65 7.60
C ASP A 259 11.48 11.53 7.82
N TYR A 260 11.13 10.48 8.58
CA TYR A 260 11.97 9.30 8.81
C TYR A 260 11.52 8.06 8.05
N ASP A 261 10.39 8.10 7.34
CA ASP A 261 9.85 6.95 6.62
C ASP A 261 9.18 7.37 5.31
N PRO A 262 9.83 7.11 4.16
CA PRO A 262 9.31 7.56 2.87
C PRO A 262 8.07 6.79 2.43
N LEU A 263 7.60 5.77 3.16
CA LEU A 263 6.45 4.94 2.79
C LEU A 263 5.16 5.76 2.60
N LEU A 264 4.62 5.74 1.37
CA LEU A 264 3.39 6.47 1.02
C LEU A 264 2.11 5.91 1.66
N PHE A 265 2.13 4.64 2.06
CA PHE A 265 1.05 4.01 2.79
C PHE A 265 0.90 4.60 4.21
N GLU A 266 -0.33 4.59 4.73
CA GLU A 266 -0.71 5.00 6.09
C GLU A 266 0.15 4.36 7.19
N GLY A 267 0.51 3.08 7.00
CA GLY A 267 1.16 2.30 8.04
C GLY A 267 1.65 0.93 7.63
N ARG A 268 2.16 0.22 8.64
CA ARG A 268 2.52 -1.20 8.57
C ARG A 268 1.79 -2.01 9.63
N GLU A 269 1.42 -3.22 9.30
CA GLU A 269 1.08 -4.26 10.26
C GLU A 269 2.11 -5.38 10.17
N ILE A 270 2.81 -5.65 11.27
CA ILE A 270 3.74 -6.78 11.36
C ILE A 270 2.99 -7.94 12.02
N ILE A 271 2.79 -9.00 11.25
CA ILE A 271 1.93 -10.13 11.62
C ILE A 271 2.80 -11.37 11.79
N PHE A 272 2.89 -11.85 13.02
CA PHE A 272 3.67 -13.03 13.40
C PHE A 272 2.76 -14.24 13.54
N ASN A 273 3.09 -15.31 12.82
CA ASN A 273 2.46 -16.62 12.93
C ASN A 273 0.93 -16.63 12.91
N ARG A 274 0.30 -15.72 12.15
CA ARG A 274 -1.15 -15.68 11.99
C ARG A 274 -1.63 -16.53 10.82
N GLN A 275 -2.63 -17.34 11.07
CA GLN A 275 -3.53 -17.96 10.09
C GLN A 275 -4.83 -17.16 9.99
N SER A 276 -5.51 -17.24 8.86
CA SER A 276 -6.80 -16.57 8.68
C SER A 276 -7.71 -17.39 7.78
N GLY A 277 -9.01 -17.38 8.11
CA GLY A 277 -10.04 -17.91 7.22
C GLY A 277 -10.26 -17.02 5.99
N PRO A 278 -11.09 -17.48 5.03
CA PRO A 278 -11.45 -16.69 3.86
C PRO A 278 -12.12 -15.36 4.20
N HIS A 279 -11.52 -14.22 3.81
CA HIS A 279 -12.01 -12.87 4.10
C HIS A 279 -11.67 -11.86 2.99
N VAL A 280 -12.15 -10.63 3.17
CA VAL A 280 -11.75 -9.43 2.41
C VAL A 280 -11.46 -8.32 3.42
N ASP A 281 -10.51 -7.45 3.10
CA ASP A 281 -10.08 -6.38 3.99
C ASP A 281 -11.05 -5.22 3.89
N LYS A 282 -11.98 -5.15 4.86
CA LYS A 282 -13.11 -4.24 4.72
C LYS A 282 -12.77 -2.77 4.89
N GLN A 283 -11.61 -2.47 5.46
CA GLN A 283 -11.17 -1.13 5.77
C GLN A 283 -10.40 -0.50 4.60
N ASP A 284 -9.85 -1.33 3.71
CA ASP A 284 -9.13 -0.89 2.52
C ASP A 284 -10.03 -0.20 1.48
N PRO A 285 -9.50 0.78 0.73
CA PRO A 285 -10.17 1.35 -0.43
C PRO A 285 -10.43 0.30 -1.50
N GLN A 286 -11.52 0.47 -2.27
CA GLN A 286 -11.89 -0.50 -3.31
C GLN A 286 -10.86 -0.58 -4.44
N LEU A 287 -10.23 0.55 -4.77
CA LEU A 287 -9.19 0.64 -5.79
C LEU A 287 -7.77 0.64 -5.20
N GLY A 288 -7.66 0.51 -3.86
CA GLY A 288 -6.38 0.53 -3.16
C GLY A 288 -5.63 -0.80 -3.27
N TRP A 289 -4.30 -0.72 -3.26
CA TRP A 289 -3.41 -1.86 -3.08
C TRP A 289 -2.99 -1.99 -1.62
N VAL A 290 -2.68 -3.21 -1.20
CA VAL A 290 -1.88 -3.52 -0.02
C VAL A 290 -0.63 -4.25 -0.49
N ALA A 291 0.54 -3.85 0.01
CA ALA A 291 1.79 -4.56 -0.26
C ALA A 291 2.13 -5.48 0.91
N LEU A 292 2.22 -6.78 0.64
CA LEU A 292 2.56 -7.81 1.61
C LEU A 292 4.00 -8.27 1.37
N VAL A 293 4.85 -8.10 2.37
CA VAL A 293 6.22 -8.63 2.37
C VAL A 293 6.26 -9.86 3.26
N ALA A 294 6.74 -10.98 2.72
CA ALA A 294 6.91 -12.21 3.48
C ALA A 294 8.34 -12.36 3.98
N LEU A 295 8.50 -12.71 5.25
CA LEU A 295 9.80 -12.89 5.91
C LEU A 295 9.73 -14.11 6.84
N GLY A 296 10.91 -14.59 7.23
CA GLY A 296 11.09 -15.71 8.15
C GLY A 296 11.56 -16.98 7.46
N ASP A 297 11.39 -18.11 8.15
CA ASP A 297 11.94 -19.42 7.80
C ASP A 297 10.82 -20.45 7.66
N PHE A 298 9.74 -20.07 6.99
CA PHE A 298 8.57 -20.93 6.79
C PHE A 298 8.51 -21.49 5.37
N LYS A 299 7.88 -22.67 5.23
CA LYS A 299 7.48 -23.22 3.93
C LYS A 299 5.98 -23.04 3.76
N GLY A 300 5.59 -22.17 2.84
CA GLY A 300 4.18 -21.90 2.53
C GLY A 300 3.59 -22.89 1.53
N ASP A 301 2.27 -23.02 1.54
CA ASP A 301 1.53 -23.73 0.49
C ASP A 301 1.52 -22.88 -0.80
N VAL A 302 2.51 -23.13 -1.65
CA VAL A 302 2.60 -22.83 -3.10
C VAL A 302 2.65 -21.35 -3.56
N ARG A 303 2.31 -20.34 -2.75
CA ARG A 303 2.07 -18.98 -3.28
C ARG A 303 2.79 -17.78 -2.66
N LEU A 304 3.48 -17.94 -1.53
CA LEU A 304 4.24 -16.85 -0.91
C LEU A 304 5.37 -17.46 -0.08
N GLU A 305 6.61 -17.18 -0.48
CA GLU A 305 7.84 -17.63 0.17
C GLU A 305 8.54 -16.47 0.88
N PRO A 306 9.46 -16.74 1.82
CA PRO A 306 10.28 -15.69 2.40
C PRO A 306 11.00 -14.85 1.32
N SER A 307 10.98 -13.54 1.50
CA SER A 307 11.47 -12.50 0.56
C SER A 307 10.53 -12.13 -0.58
N ASP A 308 9.38 -12.79 -0.73
CA ASP A 308 8.39 -12.38 -1.73
C ASP A 308 7.67 -11.09 -1.32
N ILE A 309 7.32 -10.30 -2.34
CA ILE A 309 6.43 -9.13 -2.21
C ILE A 309 5.20 -9.36 -3.10
N ILE A 310 4.01 -9.24 -2.53
CA ILE A 310 2.75 -9.34 -3.26
C ILE A 310 1.97 -8.05 -3.10
N PHE A 311 1.46 -7.52 -4.22
CA PHE A 311 0.45 -6.47 -4.21
C PHE A 311 -0.94 -7.08 -4.41
N LEU A 312 -1.86 -6.79 -3.48
CA LEU A 312 -3.21 -7.33 -3.45
C LEU A 312 -4.23 -6.21 -3.25
N ARG A 313 -5.37 -6.25 -3.96
CA ARG A 313 -6.55 -5.45 -3.63
C ARG A 313 -7.40 -6.18 -2.59
N GLY A 314 -6.99 -6.11 -1.32
CA GLY A 314 -7.58 -6.89 -0.21
C GLY A 314 -9.10 -6.68 -0.04
N ARG A 315 -9.60 -5.48 -0.36
CA ARG A 315 -11.02 -5.13 -0.37
C ARG A 315 -11.86 -5.91 -1.39
N VAL A 316 -11.25 -6.30 -2.51
CA VAL A 316 -11.92 -6.86 -3.69
C VAL A 316 -11.69 -8.36 -3.81
N VAL A 317 -10.46 -8.80 -3.56
CA VAL A 317 -10.02 -10.19 -3.72
C VAL A 317 -10.17 -10.91 -2.40
N LYS A 318 -11.02 -11.95 -2.39
CA LYS A 318 -11.18 -12.83 -1.23
C LYS A 318 -9.92 -13.67 -1.05
N HIS A 319 -9.35 -13.65 0.14
CA HIS A 319 -8.07 -14.30 0.43
C HIS A 319 -8.06 -14.90 1.84
N GLN A 320 -7.06 -15.75 2.10
CA GLN A 320 -6.88 -16.44 3.38
C GLN A 320 -5.41 -16.80 3.59
N ILE A 321 -5.02 -17.04 4.83
CA ILE A 321 -3.71 -17.57 5.18
C ILE A 321 -3.91 -18.98 5.72
N LYS A 322 -3.53 -19.98 4.92
CA LYS A 322 -3.52 -21.37 5.36
C LYS A 322 -2.46 -21.60 6.43
N GLY A 323 -2.61 -22.70 7.17
CA GLY A 323 -1.54 -23.19 8.03
C GLY A 323 -0.31 -23.64 7.25
N TRP A 324 0.80 -23.67 7.96
CA TRP A 324 2.09 -24.20 7.50
C TRP A 324 2.69 -25.00 8.65
N ASP A 325 3.56 -25.95 8.33
CA ASP A 325 3.97 -26.98 9.29
C ASP A 325 5.08 -26.47 10.22
N GLU A 326 6.09 -25.80 9.68
CA GLU A 326 7.33 -25.43 10.38
C GLU A 326 7.76 -23.97 10.14
N GLY A 327 8.54 -23.42 11.07
CA GLY A 327 9.15 -22.09 10.92
C GLY A 327 8.29 -20.89 11.32
N GLN A 328 8.96 -19.78 11.60
CA GLN A 328 8.37 -18.49 11.90
C GLN A 328 7.95 -17.82 10.58
N ARG A 329 6.68 -17.49 10.47
CA ARG A 329 6.17 -16.65 9.38
C ARG A 329 5.94 -15.24 9.89
N ILE A 330 6.48 -14.28 9.16
CA ILE A 330 6.25 -12.86 9.38
C ILE A 330 5.72 -12.25 8.10
N ILE A 331 4.59 -11.56 8.18
CA ILE A 331 4.09 -10.73 7.08
C ILE A 331 4.14 -9.27 7.52
N VAL A 332 4.71 -8.42 6.67
CA VAL A 332 4.61 -6.97 6.82
C VAL A 332 3.62 -6.45 5.78
N ALA A 333 2.43 -6.10 6.24
CA ALA A 333 1.39 -5.51 5.40
C ALA A 333 1.52 -3.99 5.38
N HIS A 334 1.65 -3.39 4.21
CA HIS A 334 1.68 -1.95 4.00
C HIS A 334 0.34 -1.55 3.41
N PHE A 335 -0.44 -0.78 4.15
CA PHE A 335 -1.85 -0.55 3.86
C PHE A 335 -2.21 0.93 4.00
N THR A 336 -3.37 1.29 3.45
CA THR A 336 -4.01 2.58 3.70
C THR A 336 -5.48 2.34 3.80
N HIS A 337 -6.12 2.83 4.86
CA HIS A 337 -7.53 2.64 5.09
C HIS A 337 -8.36 3.71 4.39
N THR A 338 -9.56 3.32 3.94
CA THR A 338 -10.58 4.22 3.38
C THR A 338 -10.89 5.39 4.32
N ARG A 339 -10.75 5.19 5.64
CA ARG A 339 -11.02 6.24 6.63
C ARG A 339 -10.07 7.42 6.47
N LEU A 340 -8.78 7.20 6.22
CA LEU A 340 -7.82 8.28 6.00
C LEU A 340 -8.23 9.15 4.79
N TRP A 341 -8.56 8.51 3.66
CA TRP A 341 -9.05 9.21 2.48
C TRP A 341 -10.32 10.03 2.75
N LYS A 342 -11.27 9.50 3.52
CA LYS A 342 -12.50 10.21 3.90
C LYS A 342 -12.20 11.44 4.75
N GLU A 343 -11.30 11.30 5.72
CA GLU A 343 -10.96 12.37 6.67
C GLU A 343 -10.31 13.58 6.02
N VAL A 344 -9.66 13.40 4.87
CA VAL A 344 -9.11 14.51 4.08
C VAL A 344 -9.95 14.85 2.84
N GLY A 345 -11.15 14.29 2.69
CA GLY A 345 -12.05 14.62 1.58
C GLY A 345 -11.63 14.05 0.21
N LEU A 346 -10.82 12.99 0.17
CA LEU A 346 -10.26 12.39 -1.06
C LEU A 346 -10.82 10.99 -1.37
N VAL A 347 -11.87 10.54 -0.68
CA VAL A 347 -12.40 9.17 -0.81
C VAL A 347 -12.83 8.78 -2.23
N ASP A 348 -13.30 9.74 -3.02
CA ASP A 348 -13.77 9.50 -4.38
C ASP A 348 -12.62 9.12 -5.33
N GLN A 349 -11.37 9.42 -4.98
CA GLN A 349 -10.20 9.03 -5.78
C GLN A 349 -9.92 7.53 -5.76
N VAL A 350 -10.48 6.79 -4.79
CA VAL A 350 -10.18 5.38 -4.51
C VAL A 350 -11.41 4.49 -4.34
N SER A 351 -12.57 5.01 -4.75
CA SER A 351 -13.88 4.34 -4.71
C SER A 351 -14.42 4.12 -6.13
N ILE A 352 -15.34 3.15 -6.30
CA ILE A 352 -16.03 2.82 -7.56
C ILE A 352 -17.45 3.37 -7.56
#